data_AF-A0A7X5WPP2-F1
#
_entry.id   AF-A0A7X5WPP2-F1
#
_cell.length_a   1.000
_cell.length_b   1.000
_cell.length_c   1.000
_cell.angle_alpha   90.00
_cell.angle_beta   90.00
_cell.angle_gamma   90.00
#
_symmetry.space_group_name_H-M   'P 1'
#
loop_
_entity.id
_entity.type
_entity.pdbx_description
1 polymer ?
#
loop_
_entity_poly.entity_id
_entity_poly.type
_entity_poly.pdbx_seq_one_letter_code
_entity_poly.pdbx_strand_id
1 'polypeptide(L)' 'MDPGIFPGAPELCDGLDNDCDGAVDESFDVDSDGFTACVGDCDDSDPAVNPAAAEMCDT' A
#
# COMPACT_ATOMS: atom_id res chain seq x y z
N MET A 1 11.41 -19.56 7.94
CA MET A 1 9.96 -19.30 7.98
C MET A 1 9.85 -17.98 8.69
N ASP A 2 9.55 -16.92 7.94
CA ASP A 2 9.27 -15.64 8.57
C ASP A 2 7.90 -15.76 9.24
N PRO A 3 7.79 -15.63 10.56
CA PRO A 3 6.51 -15.81 11.26
C PRO A 3 5.49 -14.71 10.93
N GLY A 4 5.87 -13.65 10.21
CA GLY A 4 4.97 -12.63 9.69
C GLY A 4 4.50 -12.85 8.26
N ILE A 5 5.02 -13.84 7.54
CA ILE A 5 4.68 -14.09 6.13
C ILE A 5 3.98 -15.46 5.99
N PHE A 6 2.65 -15.44 5.86
CA PHE A 6 1.82 -16.63 5.70
C PHE A 6 0.40 -16.28 5.16
N PRO A 7 -0.30 -17.22 4.49
CA PRO A 7 -1.68 -17.02 4.05
C PRO A 7 -2.62 -16.41 5.09
N GLY A 8 -3.08 -15.17 4.85
CA GLY A 8 -3.97 -14.42 5.76
C GLY A 8 -3.30 -13.81 6.99
N ALA A 9 -1.98 -13.61 6.96
CA ALA A 9 -1.31 -12.71 7.91
C ALA A 9 -1.85 -11.28 7.76
N PRO A 10 -1.76 -10.43 8.79
CA PRO A 10 -1.99 -9.00 8.60
C PRO A 10 -0.87 -8.40 7.74
N GLU A 11 -1.23 -7.58 6.76
CA GLU A 11 -0.27 -6.74 6.05
C GLU A 11 0.39 -5.72 6.98
N LEU A 12 1.67 -5.50 6.74
CA LEU A 12 2.50 -4.50 7.40
C LEU A 12 3.12 -3.64 6.32
N CYS A 13 3.13 -2.34 6.54
CA CYS A 13 3.79 -1.31 5.73
C CYS A 13 5.32 -1.51 5.60
N ASP A 14 5.74 -2.60 4.98
CA ASP A 14 7.13 -3.07 4.90
C ASP A 14 7.54 -3.45 3.46
N GLY A 15 6.63 -3.33 2.50
CA GLY A 15 6.86 -3.62 1.09
C GLY A 15 6.89 -5.12 0.77
N LEU A 16 6.36 -5.96 1.66
CA LEU A 16 6.18 -7.40 1.47
C LEU A 16 4.70 -7.75 1.42
N ASP A 17 4.38 -8.77 0.64
CA ASP A 17 3.10 -9.48 0.68
C ASP A 17 3.14 -10.41 1.92
N ASN A 18 2.64 -9.91 3.07
CA ASN A 18 2.67 -10.68 4.32
C ASN A 18 1.65 -11.81 4.28
N ASP A 19 0.51 -11.56 3.66
CA ASP A 19 -0.64 -12.45 3.65
C ASP A 19 -0.64 -13.46 2.49
N CYS A 20 0.35 -13.38 1.59
CA CYS A 20 0.55 -14.23 0.42
C CYS A 20 -0.64 -14.26 -0.56
N ASP A 21 -1.41 -13.18 -0.68
CA ASP A 21 -2.55 -13.08 -1.59
C ASP A 21 -2.17 -12.56 -3.00
N GLY A 22 -0.95 -12.04 -3.15
CA GLY A 22 -0.39 -11.51 -4.39
C GLY A 22 -0.48 -9.99 -4.55
N ALA A 23 -1.04 -9.27 -3.58
CA ALA A 23 -0.90 -7.84 -3.41
C ALA A 23 0.14 -7.52 -2.33
N VAL A 24 0.63 -6.29 -2.30
CA VAL A 24 1.63 -5.85 -1.33
C VAL A 24 1.08 -4.63 -0.65
N ASP A 25 1.01 -4.65 0.67
CA ASP A 25 0.51 -3.53 1.47
C ASP A 25 -0.92 -3.09 1.08
N GLU A 26 -1.77 -3.96 0.53
CA GLU A 26 -3.09 -3.58 -0.04
C GLU A 26 -4.09 -3.11 1.01
N SER A 27 -3.88 -3.52 2.27
CA SER A 27 -4.61 -2.98 3.42
C SER A 27 -4.34 -1.48 3.67
N PHE A 28 -3.37 -0.90 2.96
CA PHE A 28 -2.99 0.52 2.99
C PHE A 28 -3.27 1.24 1.66
N ASP A 29 -4.10 0.66 0.78
CA ASP A 29 -4.59 1.26 -0.47
C ASP A 29 -6.10 1.56 -0.30
N VAL A 30 -6.45 2.69 0.30
CA VAL A 30 -7.83 2.99 0.67
C VAL A 30 -8.72 3.33 -0.53
N ASP A 31 -8.17 3.90 -1.60
CA ASP A 31 -8.92 4.25 -2.82
C ASP A 31 -8.78 3.26 -3.99
N SER A 32 -7.91 2.25 -3.82
CA SER A 32 -7.67 1.14 -4.76
C SER A 32 -7.10 1.58 -6.12
N ASP A 33 -6.23 2.59 -6.13
CA ASP A 33 -5.53 3.04 -7.33
C ASP A 33 -4.19 2.31 -7.59
N GLY A 34 -3.77 1.46 -6.64
CA GLY A 34 -2.53 0.68 -6.69
C GLY A 34 -1.31 1.39 -6.11
N PHE A 35 -1.49 2.58 -5.53
CA PHE A 35 -0.55 3.27 -4.68
C PHE A 35 -1.07 3.24 -3.25
N THR A 36 -0.17 2.92 -2.33
CA THR A 36 -0.55 2.79 -0.93
C THR A 36 0.01 3.98 -0.16
N ALA A 37 -0.62 4.33 0.95
CA ALA A 37 -0.06 5.31 1.91
C ALA A 37 1.39 4.97 2.32
N CYS A 38 1.79 3.70 2.23
CA CYS A 38 3.14 3.21 2.50
C CYS A 38 4.15 3.56 1.40
N VAL A 39 3.70 3.57 0.15
CA VAL A 39 4.54 3.76 -1.04
C VAL A 39 4.56 5.22 -1.51
N GLY A 40 3.93 6.12 -0.75
CA GLY A 40 4.01 7.57 -0.95
C GLY A 40 2.80 8.19 -1.63
N ASP A 41 1.64 7.53 -1.54
CA ASP A 41 0.36 8.18 -1.74
C ASP A 41 0.14 9.21 -0.60
N CYS A 42 -0.05 10.48 -0.96
CA CYS A 42 -0.15 11.54 0.04
C CYS A 42 -1.59 11.81 0.51
N ASP A 43 -2.58 11.37 -0.25
CA ASP A 43 -3.99 11.33 0.14
C ASP A 43 -4.59 10.03 -0.38
N ASP A 44 -4.41 8.98 0.41
CA ASP A 44 -4.87 7.60 0.15
C ASP A 44 -6.41 7.48 0.01
N SER A 45 -7.13 8.60 0.09
CA SER A 45 -8.57 8.69 -0.14
C SER A 45 -8.96 9.34 -1.49
N ASP A 46 -7.98 9.82 -2.27
CA ASP A 46 -8.17 10.41 -3.58
C ASP A 46 -7.26 9.74 -4.64
N PRO A 47 -7.81 8.91 -5.55
CA PRO A 47 -7.02 8.13 -6.52
C PRO A 47 -6.39 9.00 -7.62
N ALA A 48 -6.59 10.32 -7.57
CA ALA A 48 -5.90 11.29 -8.41
C ALA A 48 -4.62 11.85 -7.75
N VAL A 49 -4.36 11.51 -6.48
CA VAL A 49 -3.34 12.08 -5.61
C VAL A 49 -2.28 11.02 -5.28
N ASN A 50 -1.53 10.61 -6.31
CA ASN A 50 -0.52 9.56 -6.19
C ASN A 50 0.79 9.83 -6.99
N PRO A 51 1.90 9.11 -6.71
CA PRO A 51 3.16 9.28 -7.43
C PRO A 51 3.11 9.13 -8.96
N ALA A 52 2.13 8.40 -9.51
CA ALA A 52 1.93 8.25 -10.95
C ALA A 52 1.08 9.36 -11.58
N ALA A 53 0.24 10.05 -10.82
CA ALA A 53 -0.56 11.19 -11.27
C ALA A 53 -0.03 12.50 -10.67
N ALA A 54 1.08 13.00 -11.22
CA ALA A 54 1.55 14.38 -11.06
C ALA A 54 1.32 15.03 -9.68
N GLU A 55 1.98 14.47 -8.66
CA GLU A 55 1.92 14.97 -7.30
C GLU A 55 3.25 15.51 -6.78
N MET A 56 3.18 16.69 -6.16
CA MET A 56 4.13 17.07 -5.12
C MET A 56 3.34 17.05 -3.82
N CYS A 57 3.65 16.08 -2.94
CA CYS A 57 3.14 16.00 -1.57
C CYS A 57 3.06 17.40 -0.95
N ASP A 58 1.85 17.92 -0.73
CA ASP A 58 1.69 19.25 -0.14
C ASP A 58 2.24 19.20 1.30
N THR A 59 3.15 20.11 1.60
CA THR A 59 4.00 20.09 2.80
C THR A 59 3.26 20.37 4.10
#